data_AF-A0A519H007-F1
#
_entry.id   AF-A0A519H007-F1
#
_cell.length_a   1.000
_cell.length_b   1.000
_cell.length_c   1.000
_cell.angle_alpha   90.00
_cell.angle_beta   90.00
_cell.angle_gamma   90.00
#
_symmetry.space_group_name_H-M   'P 1'
#
loop_
_entity.id
_entity.type
_entity.pdbx_description
1 polymer ?
#
loop_
_entity_poly.entity_id
_entity_poly.type
_entity_poly.pdbx_seq_one_letter_code
_entity_poly.pdbx_strand_id
1 'polypeptide(L)'
;GALVPLAQVQRALQMPSAEVLNYQHAKQRFEREYLNQLLKLTSGHVAEAARLADRNRTEFYRLMQKHGLDPQLFRDDSLTAASDSGDKKLSGESST
;
A
#
# COMPACT_ATOMS: atom_id res chain seq x y z
N GLY A 1 9.53 12.99 44.51
CA GLY A 1 9.16 12.62 43.12
C GLY A 1 7.71 12.18 43.10
N ALA A 2 6.96 12.51 42.06
CA ALA A 2 5.57 12.09 41.93
C ALA A 2 5.49 10.57 41.67
N LEU A 3 4.72 9.85 42.49
CA LEU A 3 4.42 8.44 42.30
C LEU A 3 3.34 8.30 41.21
N VAL A 4 3.66 7.56 40.14
CA VAL A 4 2.68 7.24 39.10
C VAL A 4 1.75 6.13 39.64
N PRO A 5 0.42 6.33 39.63
CA PRO A 5 -0.52 5.30 40.06
C PRO A 5 -0.43 4.03 39.20
N LEU A 6 -0.48 2.87 39.85
CA LEU A 6 -0.43 1.55 39.20
C LEU A 6 -1.47 1.41 38.08
N ALA A 7 -2.67 1.96 38.25
CA ALA A 7 -3.71 1.93 37.23
C ALA A 7 -3.32 2.65 35.93
N GLN A 8 -2.56 3.75 36.02
CA GLN A 8 -2.07 4.48 34.84
C GLN A 8 -0.99 3.67 34.12
N VAL A 9 -0.10 3.03 34.88
CA VAL A 9 0.92 2.11 34.35
C VAL A 9 0.24 0.92 33.67
N GLN A 10 -0.72 0.28 34.34
CA GLN A 10 -1.45 -0.87 33.80
C GLN A 10 -2.20 -0.54 32.52
N ARG A 11 -2.82 0.65 32.42
CA ARG A 11 -3.54 1.08 31.22
C ARG A 11 -2.61 1.39 30.06
N ALA A 12 -1.45 2.00 30.32
CA ALA A 12 -0.43 2.23 29.31
C ALA A 12 0.24 0.91 28.84
N LEU A 13 0.30 -0.09 29.73
CA LEU A 13 0.80 -1.44 29.46
C LEU A 13 -0.27 -2.40 28.93
N GLN A 14 -1.54 -1.99 28.79
CA GLN A 14 -2.56 -2.77 28.08
C GLN A 14 -2.16 -2.83 26.59
N MET A 15 -1.17 -3.66 26.30
CA MET A 15 -1.01 -4.22 24.98
C MET A 15 -2.31 -4.98 24.71
N PRO A 16 -2.96 -4.78 23.55
CA PRO A 16 -4.03 -5.67 23.16
C PRO A 16 -3.47 -7.08 23.28
N SER A 17 -4.14 -7.94 24.07
CA SER A 17 -3.76 -9.35 24.13
C SER A 17 -3.64 -9.78 22.67
N ALA A 18 -2.46 -10.25 22.26
CA ALA A 18 -2.29 -10.78 20.93
C ALA A 18 -3.21 -12.01 20.87
N GLU A 19 -4.46 -11.80 20.45
CA GLU A 19 -5.39 -12.88 20.18
C GLU A 19 -4.66 -13.80 19.23
N VAL A 20 -4.47 -15.04 19.65
CA VAL A 20 -3.79 -16.04 18.84
C VAL A 20 -4.70 -16.28 17.65
N LEU A 21 -4.39 -15.60 16.56
CA LEU A 21 -5.08 -15.77 15.30
C LEU A 21 -4.86 -17.20 14.82
N ASN A 22 -5.90 -17.81 14.27
CA ASN A 22 -5.69 -19.02 13.49
C ASN A 22 -4.73 -18.73 12.32
N TYR A 23 -4.09 -19.78 11.82
CA TYR A 23 -3.08 -19.68 10.76
C TYR A 23 -3.58 -18.89 9.53
N GLN A 24 -4.86 -19.06 9.14
CA GLN A 24 -5.42 -18.38 7.96
C GLN A 24 -5.52 -16.87 8.19
N HIS A 25 -6.01 -16.42 9.33
CA HIS A 25 -6.10 -15.00 9.67
C HIS A 25 -4.72 -14.37 9.86
N ALA A 26 -3.79 -15.08 10.50
CA ALA A 26 -2.40 -14.63 10.65
C ALA A 26 -1.74 -14.43 9.27
N LYS A 27 -1.88 -15.41 8.38
CA LYS A 27 -1.37 -15.36 7.02
C LYS A 27 -1.98 -14.21 6.21
N GLN A 28 -3.31 -14.03 6.27
CA GLN A 28 -3.97 -12.93 5.55
C GLN A 28 -3.48 -11.56 6.01
N ARG A 29 -3.35 -11.37 7.34
CA ARG A 29 -2.83 -10.12 7.91
C ARG A 29 -1.40 -9.86 7.45
N PHE A 30 -0.54 -10.89 7.51
CA PHE A 30 0.84 -10.79 7.04
C PHE A 30 0.92 -10.43 5.55
N GLU A 31 0.20 -11.17 4.69
CA GLU A 31 0.19 -10.93 3.24
C GLU A 31 -0.23 -9.49 2.91
N ARG A 32 -1.32 -9.00 3.52
CA ARG A 32 -1.79 -7.62 3.27
C ARG A 32 -0.77 -6.56 3.72
N GLU A 33 -0.16 -6.75 4.88
CA GLU A 33 0.82 -5.80 5.42
C GLU A 33 2.09 -5.78 4.56
N TYR A 34 2.57 -6.96 4.15
CA TYR A 34 3.72 -7.10 3.27
C TYR A 34 3.52 -6.39 1.92
N LEU A 35 2.36 -6.59 1.28
CA LEU A 35 2.02 -5.91 0.02
C LEU A 35 1.93 -4.40 0.19
N ASN A 36 1.35 -3.91 1.30
CA ASN A 36 1.31 -2.48 1.62
C ASN A 36 2.71 -1.89 1.73
N GLN A 37 3.62 -2.57 2.43
CA GLN A 37 5.00 -2.10 2.60
C GLN A 37 5.72 -2.01 1.26
N LEU A 38 5.59 -3.03 0.41
CA LEU A 38 6.20 -3.00 -0.92
C LEU A 38 5.65 -1.86 -1.79
N LEU A 39 4.33 -1.64 -1.79
CA LEU A 39 3.72 -0.55 -2.56
C LEU A 39 4.14 0.83 -2.04
N LYS A 40 4.32 1.00 -0.72
CA LYS A 40 4.88 2.22 -0.13
C LYS A 40 6.34 2.43 -0.54
N LEU A 41 7.17 1.39 -0.43
CA LEU A 41 8.59 1.45 -0.77
C LEU A 41 8.82 1.78 -2.25
N THR A 42 7.91 1.36 -3.13
CA THR A 42 8.01 1.60 -4.56
C THR A 42 7.10 2.71 -5.05
N SER A 43 6.48 3.50 -4.17
CA SER A 43 5.53 4.58 -4.55
C SER A 43 4.47 4.12 -5.55
N GLY A 44 3.89 2.95 -5.32
CA GLY A 44 2.86 2.34 -6.18
C GLY A 44 3.37 1.69 -7.46
N HIS A 45 4.68 1.62 -7.72
CA HIS A 45 5.23 0.93 -8.89
C HIS A 45 5.13 -0.60 -8.73
N VAL A 46 4.04 -1.17 -9.27
CA VAL A 46 3.71 -2.60 -9.14
C VAL A 46 4.80 -3.51 -9.72
N ALA A 47 5.39 -3.12 -10.86
CA ALA A 47 6.46 -3.89 -11.50
C ALA A 47 7.67 -4.07 -10.59
N GLU A 48 8.04 -3.02 -9.87
CA GLU A 48 9.18 -3.01 -8.96
C GLU A 48 8.84 -3.72 -7.66
N ALA A 49 7.62 -3.52 -7.12
CA ALA A 49 7.14 -4.22 -5.95
C ALA A 49 7.13 -5.75 -6.16
N ALA A 50 6.68 -6.21 -7.34
CA ALA A 50 6.72 -7.62 -7.73
C ALA A 50 8.16 -8.16 -7.80
N ARG A 51 9.09 -7.36 -8.34
CA ARG A 51 10.52 -7.71 -8.40
C ARG A 51 11.13 -7.83 -6.99
N LEU A 52 10.85 -6.89 -6.09
CA LEU A 52 11.29 -6.94 -4.70
C LEU A 52 10.67 -8.12 -3.92
N ALA A 53 9.46 -8.52 -4.29
CA ALA A 53 8.80 -9.70 -3.73
C ALA A 53 9.32 -11.03 -4.29
N ASP A 54 10.24 -11.00 -5.27
CA ASP A 54 10.67 -12.15 -6.06
C ASP A 54 9.47 -12.92 -6.66
N ARG A 55 8.54 -12.18 -7.27
CA ARG A 55 7.33 -12.73 -7.91
C ARG A 55 7.11 -12.14 -9.28
N ASN A 56 6.42 -12.90 -10.13
CA ASN A 56 5.93 -12.33 -11.39
C ASN A 56 4.85 -11.27 -11.13
N ARG A 57 4.66 -10.37 -12.10
CA ARG A 57 3.70 -9.26 -11.97
C ARG A 57 2.25 -9.75 -11.82
N THR A 58 1.87 -10.81 -12.53
CA THR A 58 0.50 -11.35 -12.52
C THR A 58 0.11 -11.91 -11.15
N GLU A 59 0.99 -12.66 -10.50
CA GLU A 59 0.83 -13.17 -9.14
C GLU A 59 0.72 -12.03 -8.15
N PHE A 60 1.52 -10.99 -8.33
CA PHE A 60 1.46 -9.81 -7.48
C PHE A 60 0.10 -9.10 -7.60
N TYR A 61 -0.41 -8.91 -8.82
CA TYR A 61 -1.77 -8.37 -9.03
C TYR A 61 -2.86 -9.24 -8.39
N ARG A 62 -2.76 -10.56 -8.48
CA ARG A 62 -3.71 -11.49 -7.83
C ARG A 62 -3.69 -11.33 -6.30
N LEU A 63 -2.50 -11.23 -5.72
CA LEU A 63 -2.33 -10.99 -4.28
C LEU A 63 -2.93 -9.64 -3.87
N MET A 64 -2.68 -8.57 -4.64
CA MET A 64 -3.26 -7.26 -4.37
C MET A 64 -4.79 -7.27 -4.45
N GLN A 65 -5.37 -7.86 -5.50
CA GLN A 65 -6.82 -7.96 -5.67
C GLN A 65 -7.47 -8.76 -4.53
N LYS A 66 -6.87 -9.90 -4.16
CA LYS A 66 -7.32 -10.72 -3.02
C LYS A 66 -7.36 -9.93 -1.71
N HIS A 67 -6.42 -8.99 -1.53
CA HIS A 67 -6.29 -8.18 -0.31
C HIS A 67 -6.88 -6.77 -0.44
N GLY A 68 -7.54 -6.45 -1.56
CA GLY A 68 -8.20 -5.16 -1.78
C GLY A 68 -7.26 -3.96 -1.86
N LEU A 69 -6.05 -4.14 -2.43
CA LEU A 69 -5.04 -3.08 -2.54
C LEU A 69 -5.03 -2.47 -3.94
N ASP A 70 -5.16 -1.15 -4.01
CA ASP A 70 -5.02 -0.36 -5.23
C ASP A 70 -3.66 0.37 -5.24
N PRO A 71 -2.78 0.13 -6.23
CA PRO A 71 -1.46 0.76 -6.28
C PRO A 71 -1.52 2.27 -6.47
N GLN A 72 -2.60 2.82 -7.04
CA GLN A 72 -2.72 4.26 -7.29
C GLN A 72 -2.77 5.05 -5.98
N LEU A 73 -3.30 4.46 -4.91
CA LEU A 73 -3.34 5.07 -3.57
C LEU A 73 -1.96 5.28 -2.93
N PHE A 74 -0.91 4.69 -3.50
CA PHE A 74 0.46 4.78 -3.02
C PHE A 74 1.33 5.71 -3.89
N ARG A 75 0.74 6.29 -4.93
CA ARG A 75 1.41 7.30 -5.75
C ARG A 75 1.18 8.65 -5.08
N ASP A 76 2.27 9.36 -4.78
CA ASP A 76 2.15 10.72 -4.28
C ASP A 76 1.55 11.61 -5.39
N ASP A 77 0.42 12.27 -5.10
CA ASP A 77 -0.26 13.22 -6.00
C ASP A 77 0.66 14.38 -6.44
N SER A 78 1.82 14.55 -5.82
CA SER A 78 2.76 15.64 -6.08
C SER A 78 3.58 15.51 -7.37
N LEU A 79 3.53 14.39 -8.09
CA LEU A 79 4.34 14.17 -9.31
C LEU A 79 3.54 14.14 -10.62
N THR A 80 2.21 14.05 -10.59
CA THR A 80 1.38 13.91 -11.80
C THR A 80 0.85 15.23 -12.35
N ALA A 81 0.87 16.31 -11.56
CA ALA A 81 0.41 17.64 -12.00
C ALA A 81 1.41 18.36 -12.94
N ALA A 82 2.64 17.87 -13.11
CA ALA A 82 3.68 18.52 -13.90
C ALA A 82 3.85 17.97 -15.33
N SER A 83 3.12 16.91 -15.71
CA SER A 83 3.31 16.23 -17.01
C SER A 83 2.15 16.35 -18.01
N ASP A 84 1.13 17.16 -17.74
CA ASP A 84 -0.03 17.36 -18.64
C ASP A 84 -0.03 18.72 -19.39
N SER A 85 1.13 19.37 -19.52
CA SER A 85 1.31 20.50 -20.45
C SER A 85 2.24 20.10 -21.59
N GLY A 86 1.67 19.43 -22.59
CA GLY A 86 2.39 19.03 -23.80
C GLY A 86 1.44 18.78 -24.96
N ASP A 87 1.25 19.81 -25.78
CA ASP A 87 0.84 19.75 -27.19
C ASP A 87 -0.60 19.35 -27.56
N LYS A 88 -1.52 20.32 -27.44
CA LYS A 88 -2.72 20.39 -28.27
C LYS A 88 -2.33 20.88 -29.68
N LYS A 89 -1.86 19.98 -30.55
CA LYS A 89 -1.65 20.29 -31.97
C LYS A 89 -2.95 20.11 -32.75
N LEU A 90 -3.45 21.23 -33.28
CA LEU A 90 -4.48 21.31 -34.30
C LEU A 90 -4.00 20.67 -35.61
N SER A 91 -4.86 19.84 -36.21
CA SER A 91 -4.98 19.57 -37.66
C SER A 91 -6.09 18.54 -37.82
N GLY A 92 -7.07 18.66 -38.70
CA GLY A 92 -7.32 19.56 -39.81
C GLY A 92 -8.48 18.92 -40.58
N GLU A 93 -9.40 19.76 -41.04
CA GLU A 93 -10.53 19.37 -41.87
C GLU A 93 -10.05 18.80 -43.21
N SER A 94 -10.68 17.73 -43.68
CA SER A 94 -10.73 17.41 -45.11
C SER A 94 -11.81 16.35 -45.37
N SER A 95 -13.04 16.81 -45.56
CA SER A 95 -14.06 16.11 -46.34
C SER A 95 -14.12 16.78 -47.71
N THR A 96 -13.83 16.02 -48.75
CA THR A 96 -14.37 16.20 -50.10
C THR A 96 -14.57 14.82 -50.70
#